data_AF-A0A177LFG1-F1
#
_entry.id   AF-A0A177LFG1-F1
#
_cell.length_a   1.000
_cell.length_b   1.000
_cell.length_c   1.000
_cell.angle_alpha   90.00
_cell.angle_beta   90.00
_cell.angle_gamma   90.00
#
_symmetry.space_group_name_H-M   'P 1'
#
loop_
_entity.id
_entity.type
_entity.pdbx_description
1 polymer ?
#
loop_
_entity_poly.entity_id
_entity_poly.type
_entity_poly.pdbx_seq_one_letter_code
_entity_poly.pdbx_strand_id
1 'polypeptide(L)'
;MKDLYQKLETYFQFEKSDSVFITLFKSILLLTCGGFFGLILRELNSHPVEINWFHILFFLFGISTFIYIEYRRLKKEKNFPVSILEHLNASEELKELRGKHNRKTKLYDYIDNSIQSLNSNTCPVTFEEDNFLCHQDLEQGLRSVLYDLIERPNYILNIDDTNFTVGTFVKEILDKQSKVGQLDTTQKIFLFRDDLQIGEFLPENPYELNSQFEASFQFQTALLEGLGFNKFICKEFSIGEIKYSLICSPIPNVCENCPPEGIIFCIYKNCEKCSVDIDSVLLIFGRILSNWISRYNDCVRNEKKMKLSDNHTHKKVEIPKEVTELLEKQKSN
;
A
#
# COMPACT_ATOMS: atom_id res chain seq x y z
N MET A 1 -14.74 -23.47 1.49
CA MET A 1 -14.64 -24.09 2.83
C MET A 1 -15.61 -25.26 2.99
N LYS A 2 -16.94 -25.08 3.03
CA LYS A 2 -17.89 -26.21 3.20
C LYS A 2 -17.73 -27.34 2.17
N ASP A 3 -17.57 -26.99 0.88
CA ASP A 3 -17.35 -27.96 -0.20
C ASP A 3 -16.01 -28.72 -0.06
N LEU A 4 -14.95 -28.04 0.40
CA LEU A 4 -13.64 -28.66 0.65
C LEU A 4 -13.68 -29.59 1.85
N TYR A 5 -14.33 -29.18 2.95
CA TYR A 5 -14.55 -30.02 4.12
C TYR A 5 -15.37 -31.27 3.75
N GLN A 6 -16.41 -31.11 2.95
CA GLN A 6 -17.22 -32.23 2.48
C GLN A 6 -16.40 -33.18 1.59
N LYS A 7 -15.54 -32.66 0.70
CA LYS A 7 -14.62 -33.47 -0.12
C LYS A 7 -13.58 -34.21 0.73
N LEU A 8 -12.98 -33.56 1.72
CA LEU A 8 -12.04 -34.16 2.67
C LEU A 8 -12.73 -35.24 3.53
N GLU A 9 -13.88 -34.92 4.09
CA GLU A 9 -14.67 -35.83 4.92
C GLU A 9 -15.13 -37.05 4.12
N THR A 10 -15.64 -36.85 2.90
CA THR A 10 -16.04 -37.94 2.01
C THR A 10 -14.83 -38.80 1.63
N TYR A 11 -13.67 -38.21 1.33
CA TYR A 11 -12.45 -38.96 1.04
C TYR A 11 -12.03 -39.83 2.23
N PHE A 12 -11.93 -39.27 3.43
CA PHE A 12 -11.51 -40.00 4.62
C PHE A 12 -12.54 -41.03 5.13
N GLN A 13 -13.84 -40.74 5.03
CA GLN A 13 -14.90 -41.70 5.41
C GLN A 13 -15.00 -42.87 4.43
N PHE A 14 -14.91 -42.59 3.13
CA PHE A 14 -14.88 -43.62 2.09
C PHE A 14 -13.64 -44.50 2.23
N GLU A 15 -12.46 -43.91 2.48
CA GLU A 15 -11.21 -44.66 2.67
C GLU A 15 -11.25 -45.56 3.91
N LYS A 16 -11.84 -45.11 5.03
CA LYS A 16 -11.94 -45.90 6.25
C LYS A 16 -12.83 -47.14 6.10
N SER A 17 -13.96 -47.00 5.42
CA SER A 17 -14.91 -48.12 5.22
C SER A 17 -14.41 -49.12 4.17
N ASP A 18 -13.89 -48.64 3.04
CA ASP A 18 -13.27 -49.49 2.01
C ASP A 18 -12.02 -50.21 2.55
N SER A 19 -11.19 -49.53 3.35
CA SER A 19 -9.96 -50.11 3.91
C SER A 19 -10.23 -51.31 4.81
N VAL A 20 -11.24 -51.23 5.69
CA VAL A 20 -11.60 -52.34 6.58
C VAL A 20 -12.09 -53.53 5.78
N PHE A 21 -13.00 -53.32 4.82
CA PHE A 21 -13.52 -54.40 3.98
C PHE A 21 -12.44 -55.04 3.10
N ILE A 22 -11.61 -54.22 2.45
CA ILE A 22 -10.50 -54.70 1.60
C ILE A 22 -9.49 -55.49 2.45
N THR A 23 -9.20 -55.04 3.67
CA THR A 23 -8.27 -55.73 4.58
C THR A 23 -8.82 -57.08 5.00
N LEU A 24 -10.09 -57.15 5.41
CA LEU A 24 -10.75 -58.41 5.75
C LEU A 24 -10.78 -59.37 4.54
N PHE A 25 -11.12 -58.87 3.35
CA PHE A 25 -11.13 -59.66 2.13
C PHE A 25 -9.73 -60.19 1.78
N LYS A 26 -8.68 -59.36 1.91
CA LYS A 26 -7.28 -59.78 1.72
C LYS A 26 -6.88 -60.87 2.70
N SER A 27 -7.26 -60.74 3.97
CA SER A 27 -6.98 -61.75 4.99
C SER A 27 -7.62 -63.09 4.64
N ILE A 28 -8.89 -63.09 4.23
CA ILE A 28 -9.60 -64.30 3.79
C ILE A 28 -8.91 -64.88 2.56
N LEU A 29 -8.62 -64.06 1.54
CA LEU A 29 -7.95 -64.49 0.32
C LEU A 29 -6.59 -65.13 0.61
N LEU A 30 -5.77 -64.50 1.46
CA LEU A 30 -4.44 -64.98 1.81
C LEU A 30 -4.49 -66.30 2.61
N LEU A 31 -5.46 -66.44 3.53
CA LEU A 31 -5.72 -67.70 4.23
C LEU A 31 -6.14 -68.81 3.26
N THR A 32 -7.03 -68.52 2.31
CA THR A 32 -7.46 -69.51 1.31
C THR A 32 -6.33 -69.92 0.38
N CYS A 33 -5.54 -68.96 -0.14
CA CYS A 33 -4.35 -69.23 -0.95
C CYS A 33 -3.31 -70.06 -0.18
N GLY A 34 -3.06 -69.74 1.09
CA GLY A 34 -2.18 -70.52 1.95
C GLY A 34 -2.66 -71.95 2.16
N GLY A 35 -3.97 -72.15 2.32
CA GLY A 35 -4.59 -73.48 2.40
C GLY A 35 -4.40 -74.30 1.11
N PHE A 36 -4.67 -73.70 -0.05
CA PHE A 36 -4.45 -74.36 -1.35
C PHE A 36 -2.96 -74.65 -1.60
N PHE A 37 -2.06 -73.75 -1.23
CA PHE A 37 -0.63 -74.00 -1.31
C PHE A 37 -0.21 -75.20 -0.44
N GLY A 38 -0.75 -75.29 0.78
CA GLY A 38 -0.54 -76.46 1.64
C GLY A 38 -1.04 -77.77 1.03
N LEU A 39 -2.20 -77.75 0.36
CA LEU A 39 -2.73 -78.92 -0.37
C LEU A 39 -1.83 -79.32 -1.55
N ILE A 40 -1.36 -78.35 -2.33
CA ILE A 40 -0.39 -78.59 -3.42
C ILE A 40 0.89 -79.22 -2.88
N LEU A 41 1.43 -78.72 -1.77
CA LEU A 41 2.61 -79.30 -1.13
C LEU A 41 2.36 -80.73 -0.64
N ARG A 42 1.16 -81.03 -0.13
CA ARG A 42 0.80 -82.39 0.30
C ARG A 42 0.73 -83.36 -0.88
N GLU A 43 0.15 -82.94 -2.00
CA GLU A 43 0.04 -83.74 -3.23
C GLU A 43 1.39 -83.98 -3.90
N LEU A 44 2.29 -82.99 -3.88
CA LEU A 44 3.66 -83.16 -4.39
C LEU A 44 4.48 -84.18 -3.57
N ASN A 45 4.14 -84.33 -2.28
CA ASN A 45 4.83 -85.24 -1.37
C ASN A 45 4.12 -86.60 -1.21
N SER A 46 3.01 -86.87 -1.92
CA SER A 46 2.34 -88.18 -1.89
C SER A 46 3.02 -89.18 -2.83
N HIS A 47 2.94 -90.47 -2.49
CA HIS A 47 3.38 -91.57 -3.35
C HIS A 47 2.22 -92.55 -3.60
N PRO A 48 1.74 -92.70 -4.85
CA PRO A 48 2.16 -92.01 -6.07
C PRO A 48 1.82 -90.50 -6.05
N VAL A 49 2.53 -89.73 -6.87
CA VAL A 49 2.31 -88.29 -7.00
C VAL A 49 1.05 -88.09 -7.85
N GLU A 50 -0.01 -87.58 -7.23
CA GLU A 50 -1.27 -87.25 -7.90
C GLU A 50 -1.54 -85.76 -7.73
N ILE A 51 -1.15 -84.97 -8.73
CA ILE A 51 -1.33 -83.51 -8.71
C ILE A 51 -2.73 -83.17 -9.18
N ASN A 52 -3.49 -82.47 -8.34
CA ASN A 52 -4.78 -81.93 -8.74
C ASN A 52 -4.60 -80.54 -9.38
N TRP A 53 -4.72 -80.49 -10.71
CA TRP A 53 -4.61 -79.25 -11.49
C TRP A 53 -5.57 -78.14 -11.04
N PHE A 54 -6.72 -78.48 -10.45
CA PHE A 54 -7.65 -77.48 -9.92
C PHE A 54 -7.04 -76.68 -8.76
N HIS A 55 -6.26 -77.31 -7.88
CA HIS A 55 -5.63 -76.61 -6.75
C HIS A 55 -4.59 -75.59 -7.22
N ILE A 56 -3.80 -75.94 -8.23
CA ILE A 56 -2.80 -75.04 -8.84
C ILE A 56 -3.49 -73.83 -9.49
N LEU A 57 -4.58 -74.07 -10.23
CA LEU A 57 -5.31 -73.00 -10.91
C LEU A 57 -5.95 -72.02 -9.92
N PHE A 58 -6.55 -72.51 -8.83
CA PHE A 58 -7.09 -71.67 -7.76
C PHE A 58 -6.02 -70.84 -7.05
N PHE A 59 -4.85 -71.43 -6.78
CA PHE A 59 -3.74 -70.71 -6.17
C PHE A 59 -3.21 -69.57 -7.05
N LEU A 60 -3.00 -69.82 -8.35
CA LEU A 60 -2.55 -68.81 -9.30
C LEU A 60 -3.57 -67.67 -9.46
N PHE A 61 -4.86 -68.02 -9.53
CA PHE A 61 -5.94 -67.03 -9.58
C PHE A 61 -6.01 -66.18 -8.31
N GLY A 62 -5.86 -66.81 -7.14
CA GLY A 62 -5.87 -66.14 -5.85
C GLY A 62 -4.69 -65.15 -5.69
N ILE A 63 -3.47 -65.55 -6.04
CA ILE A 63 -2.31 -64.66 -6.03
C ILE A 63 -2.46 -63.51 -7.02
N SER A 64 -2.92 -63.79 -8.25
CA SER A 64 -3.13 -62.74 -9.25
C SER A 64 -4.15 -61.71 -8.78
N THR A 65 -5.23 -62.17 -8.14
CA THR A 65 -6.24 -61.31 -7.52
C THR A 65 -5.66 -60.48 -6.38
N PHE A 66 -4.81 -61.08 -5.53
CA PHE A 66 -4.13 -60.37 -4.45
C PHE A 66 -3.23 -59.23 -4.97
N ILE A 67 -2.38 -59.53 -5.96
CA ILE A 67 -1.48 -58.56 -6.58
C ILE A 67 -2.28 -57.43 -7.23
N TYR A 68 -3.39 -57.75 -7.92
CA TYR A 68 -4.27 -56.75 -8.52
C TYR A 68 -4.87 -55.79 -7.47
N ILE A 69 -5.32 -56.31 -6.32
CA ILE A 69 -5.89 -55.49 -5.24
C ILE A 69 -4.82 -54.58 -4.62
N GLU A 70 -3.61 -55.10 -4.37
CA GLU A 70 -2.48 -54.30 -3.86
C GLU A 70 -2.06 -53.21 -4.85
N TYR A 71 -1.94 -53.54 -6.13
CA TYR A 71 -1.66 -52.56 -7.18
C TYR A 71 -2.71 -51.43 -7.19
N ARG A 72 -4.00 -51.78 -7.10
CA ARG A 72 -5.09 -50.80 -7.04
C ARG A 72 -5.01 -49.93 -5.79
N ARG A 73 -4.65 -50.50 -4.63
CA ARG A 73 -4.45 -49.73 -3.38
C ARG A 73 -3.29 -48.76 -3.52
N LEU A 74 -2.12 -49.24 -3.93
CA LEU A 74 -0.91 -48.41 -4.10
C LEU A 74 -1.13 -47.29 -5.13
N LYS A 75 -1.88 -47.55 -6.21
CA LYS A 75 -2.26 -46.52 -7.18
C LYS A 75 -3.18 -45.45 -6.58
N LYS A 76 -4.06 -45.81 -5.65
CA LYS A 76 -4.91 -44.85 -4.91
C LYS A 76 -4.10 -44.06 -3.87
N GLU A 77 -3.24 -44.73 -3.10
CA GLU A 77 -2.38 -44.10 -2.08
C GLU A 77 -1.34 -43.15 -2.71
N LYS A 78 -0.73 -43.54 -3.84
CA LYS A 78 0.20 -42.67 -4.60
C LYS A 78 -0.50 -41.43 -5.17
N ASN A 79 -1.80 -41.54 -5.43
CA ASN A 79 -2.66 -40.43 -5.81
C ASN A 79 -3.30 -39.76 -4.59
N PHE A 80 -2.63 -39.78 -3.42
CA PHE A 80 -2.93 -38.86 -2.31
C PHE A 80 -3.27 -37.50 -2.93
N PRO A 81 -4.44 -36.91 -2.63
CA PRO A 81 -5.14 -36.12 -3.61
C PRO A 81 -4.41 -34.80 -3.83
N VAL A 82 -3.50 -34.81 -4.79
CA VAL A 82 -2.78 -33.65 -5.33
C VAL A 82 -3.80 -32.58 -5.67
N SER A 83 -4.98 -32.98 -6.17
CA SER A 83 -6.13 -32.09 -6.40
C SER A 83 -6.63 -31.34 -5.15
N ILE A 84 -6.61 -31.94 -3.96
CA ILE A 84 -6.98 -31.24 -2.71
C ILE A 84 -5.89 -30.25 -2.31
N LEU A 85 -4.63 -30.63 -2.44
CA LEU A 85 -3.50 -29.74 -2.15
C LEU A 85 -3.45 -28.57 -3.13
N GLU A 86 -3.65 -28.83 -4.43
CA GLU A 86 -3.80 -27.82 -5.49
C GLU A 86 -4.98 -26.89 -5.20
N HIS A 87 -6.13 -27.42 -4.80
CA HIS A 87 -7.29 -26.60 -4.45
C HIS A 87 -7.04 -25.75 -3.20
N LEU A 88 -6.34 -26.29 -2.19
CA LEU A 88 -5.97 -25.54 -0.99
C LEU A 88 -5.02 -24.40 -1.34
N ASN A 89 -3.96 -24.70 -2.11
CA ASN A 89 -3.00 -23.70 -2.56
C ASN A 89 -3.68 -22.62 -3.43
N ALA A 90 -4.47 -23.02 -4.42
CA ALA A 90 -5.22 -22.09 -5.26
C ALA A 90 -6.21 -21.23 -4.46
N SER A 91 -6.84 -21.79 -3.42
CA SER A 91 -7.75 -21.03 -2.55
C SER A 91 -7.01 -20.03 -1.66
N GLU A 92 -5.80 -20.36 -1.21
CA GLU A 92 -4.93 -19.48 -0.44
C GLU A 92 -4.38 -18.35 -1.32
N GLU A 93 -3.84 -18.68 -2.49
CA GLU A 93 -3.40 -17.73 -3.51
C GLU A 93 -4.54 -16.78 -3.91
N LEU A 94 -5.75 -17.30 -4.15
CA LEU A 94 -6.91 -16.48 -4.47
C LEU A 94 -7.28 -15.53 -3.32
N LYS A 95 -7.16 -15.96 -2.07
CA LYS A 95 -7.42 -15.11 -0.91
C LYS A 95 -6.39 -13.98 -0.81
N GLU A 96 -5.11 -14.28 -1.02
CA GLU A 96 -4.03 -13.30 -1.02
C GLU A 96 -4.20 -12.29 -2.17
N LEU A 97 -4.44 -12.77 -3.40
CA LEU A 97 -4.67 -11.94 -4.58
C LEU A 97 -5.90 -11.05 -4.40
N ARG A 98 -6.99 -11.57 -3.82
CA ARG A 98 -8.18 -10.77 -3.52
C ARG A 98 -7.90 -9.70 -2.48
N GLY A 99 -7.08 -9.98 -1.47
CA GLY A 99 -6.62 -8.98 -0.50
C GLY A 99 -5.84 -7.85 -1.17
N LYS A 100 -4.84 -8.20 -1.99
CA LYS A 100 -4.04 -7.24 -2.77
C LYS A 100 -4.91 -6.42 -3.73
N HIS A 101 -5.86 -7.05 -4.42
CA HIS A 101 -6.78 -6.37 -5.32
C HIS A 101 -7.68 -5.38 -4.58
N ASN A 102 -8.30 -5.80 -3.47
CA ASN A 102 -9.16 -4.92 -2.66
C ASN A 102 -8.39 -3.70 -2.12
N ARG A 103 -7.15 -3.89 -1.66
CA ARG A 103 -6.29 -2.78 -1.25
C ARG A 103 -6.03 -1.82 -2.42
N LYS A 104 -5.66 -2.36 -3.59
CA LYS A 104 -5.39 -1.57 -4.79
C LYS A 104 -6.61 -0.73 -5.22
N THR A 105 -7.81 -1.30 -5.18
CA THR A 105 -9.05 -0.56 -5.47
C THR A 105 -9.24 0.60 -4.52
N LYS A 106 -9.11 0.38 -3.21
CA LYS A 106 -9.22 1.46 -2.21
C LYS A 106 -8.16 2.54 -2.38
N LEU A 107 -6.93 2.16 -2.72
CA LEU A 107 -5.86 3.11 -3.00
C LEU A 107 -6.21 4.05 -4.17
N TYR A 108 -6.80 3.51 -5.24
CA TYR A 108 -7.26 4.34 -6.34
C TYR A 108 -8.41 5.24 -5.95
N ASP A 109 -9.38 4.75 -5.16
CA ASP A 109 -10.46 5.60 -4.64
C ASP A 109 -9.90 6.78 -3.82
N TYR A 110 -8.87 6.55 -3.00
CA TYR A 110 -8.22 7.61 -2.21
C TYR A 110 -7.46 8.61 -3.07
N ILE A 111 -6.73 8.13 -4.08
CA ILE A 111 -6.04 9.00 -5.04
C ILE A 111 -7.05 9.85 -5.81
N ASP A 112 -8.16 9.25 -6.24
CA ASP A 112 -9.21 9.96 -6.97
C ASP A 112 -9.87 11.03 -6.09
N ASN A 113 -10.12 10.76 -4.81
CA ASN A 113 -10.62 11.77 -3.86
C ASN A 113 -9.63 12.94 -3.70
N SER A 114 -8.34 12.66 -3.57
CA SER A 114 -7.30 13.70 -3.50
C SER A 114 -7.22 14.54 -4.78
N ILE A 115 -7.38 13.92 -5.96
CA ILE A 115 -7.44 14.64 -7.24
C ILE A 115 -8.71 15.48 -7.32
N GLN A 116 -9.85 14.97 -6.89
CA GLN A 116 -11.10 15.75 -6.82
C GLN A 116 -10.95 16.96 -5.90
N SER A 117 -10.33 16.78 -4.72
CA SER A 117 -10.05 17.89 -3.79
C SER A 117 -9.06 18.91 -4.38
N LEU A 118 -8.04 18.45 -5.12
CA LEU A 118 -7.13 19.34 -5.85
C LEU A 118 -7.91 20.18 -6.87
N ASN A 119 -8.75 19.54 -7.67
CA ASN A 119 -9.51 20.20 -8.72
C ASN A 119 -10.54 21.19 -8.17
N SER A 120 -11.24 20.85 -7.08
CA SER A 120 -12.18 21.76 -6.43
C SER A 120 -11.49 23.01 -5.87
N ASN A 121 -10.25 22.87 -5.40
CA ASN A 121 -9.48 23.99 -4.84
C ASN A 121 -8.82 24.86 -5.91
N THR A 122 -8.39 24.27 -7.04
CA THR A 122 -7.55 24.95 -8.03
C THR A 122 -8.27 25.35 -9.31
N CYS A 123 -9.43 24.75 -9.61
CA CYS A 123 -10.21 24.99 -10.83
C CYS A 123 -11.70 25.17 -10.50
N PRO A 124 -12.12 26.27 -9.84
CA PRO A 124 -13.53 26.51 -9.60
C PRO A 124 -14.26 26.70 -10.95
N VAL A 125 -15.25 25.84 -11.22
CA VAL A 125 -16.10 25.89 -12.43
C VAL A 125 -17.07 27.09 -12.39
N THR A 126 -17.16 27.77 -11.25
CA THR A 126 -17.99 28.96 -11.04
C THR A 126 -17.20 30.24 -11.37
N PHE A 127 -17.73 31.04 -12.30
CA PHE A 127 -17.17 32.30 -12.81
C PHE A 127 -17.21 33.49 -11.83
N GLU A 128 -17.26 33.25 -10.52
CA GLU A 128 -17.21 34.36 -9.54
C GLU A 128 -15.75 34.65 -9.17
N GLU A 129 -15.39 35.94 -9.27
CA GLU A 129 -14.03 36.50 -9.36
C GLU A 129 -13.16 36.40 -8.08
N ASP A 130 -13.65 35.76 -7.02
CA ASP A 130 -12.88 35.62 -5.79
C ASP A 130 -12.05 34.33 -5.80
N ASN A 131 -10.73 34.50 -5.93
CA ASN A 131 -9.72 33.44 -5.83
C ASN A 131 -9.79 32.75 -4.44
N PHE A 132 -10.71 31.82 -4.24
CA PHE A 132 -10.90 31.08 -2.99
C PHE A 132 -9.60 30.47 -2.45
N LEU A 133 -8.73 29.98 -3.35
CA LEU A 133 -7.40 29.44 -3.03
C LEU A 133 -6.47 30.48 -2.37
N CYS A 134 -6.52 31.75 -2.81
CA CYS A 134 -5.73 32.84 -2.24
C CYS A 134 -6.18 33.19 -0.81
N HIS A 135 -7.41 32.87 -0.43
CA HIS A 135 -7.93 33.14 0.91
C HIS A 135 -7.87 31.92 1.84
N GLN A 136 -7.68 30.73 1.29
CA GLN A 136 -7.55 29.51 2.05
C GLN A 136 -6.28 29.52 2.92
N ASP A 137 -6.41 29.04 4.17
CA ASP A 137 -5.27 28.76 5.01
C ASP A 137 -4.43 27.63 4.41
N LEU A 138 -3.10 27.80 4.44
CA LEU A 138 -2.16 26.89 3.79
C LEU A 138 -2.25 25.47 4.38
N GLU A 139 -2.29 25.36 5.71
CA GLU A 139 -2.35 24.07 6.38
C GLU A 139 -3.68 23.36 6.09
N GLN A 140 -4.79 24.10 6.12
CA GLN A 140 -6.10 23.58 5.75
C GLN A 140 -6.14 23.08 4.29
N GLY A 141 -5.52 23.83 3.38
CA GLY A 141 -5.40 23.46 1.97
C GLY A 141 -4.63 22.16 1.77
N LEU A 142 -3.43 22.07 2.34
CA LEU A 142 -2.60 20.85 2.29
C LEU A 142 -3.34 19.65 2.93
N ARG A 143 -3.99 19.86 4.09
CA ARG A 143 -4.77 18.83 4.79
C ARG A 143 -5.94 18.32 3.94
N SER A 144 -6.61 19.19 3.18
CA SER A 144 -7.74 18.79 2.33
C SER A 144 -7.28 17.84 1.21
N VAL A 145 -6.17 18.16 0.56
CA VAL A 145 -5.62 17.38 -0.55
C VAL A 145 -5.04 16.04 -0.08
N LEU A 146 -4.47 16.02 1.13
CA LEU A 146 -3.88 14.83 1.73
C LEU A 146 -4.83 14.08 2.69
N TYR A 147 -6.13 14.39 2.67
CA TYR A 147 -7.08 13.90 3.68
C TYR A 147 -7.02 12.38 3.88
N ASP A 148 -7.09 11.59 2.80
CA ASP A 148 -7.07 10.13 2.89
C ASP A 148 -5.71 9.59 3.37
N LEU A 149 -4.59 10.27 3.03
CA LEU A 149 -3.26 9.94 3.55
C LEU A 149 -3.16 10.18 5.07
N ILE A 150 -3.77 11.25 5.55
CA ILE A 150 -3.71 11.67 6.96
C ILE A 150 -4.65 10.80 7.82
N GLU A 151 -5.88 10.58 7.37
CA GLU A 151 -6.91 9.90 8.15
C GLU A 151 -6.83 8.37 8.04
N ARG A 152 -6.34 7.84 6.91
CA ARG A 152 -6.29 6.38 6.63
C ARG A 152 -4.89 5.87 6.23
N PRO A 153 -3.81 6.27 6.91
CA PRO A 153 -2.45 5.86 6.57
C PRO A 153 -2.27 4.34 6.64
N ASN A 154 -2.94 3.65 7.55
CA ASN A 154 -2.88 2.19 7.70
C ASN A 154 -3.21 1.44 6.39
N TYR A 155 -4.23 1.89 5.65
CA TYR A 155 -4.61 1.29 4.37
C TYR A 155 -3.61 1.61 3.26
N ILE A 156 -3.07 2.83 3.27
CA ILE A 156 -2.13 3.30 2.25
C ILE A 156 -0.78 2.60 2.40
N LEU A 157 -0.26 2.62 3.62
CA LEU A 157 1.02 2.04 4.00
C LEU A 157 0.96 0.50 4.14
N ASN A 158 -0.25 -0.09 4.21
CA ASN A 158 -0.48 -1.52 4.42
C ASN A 158 0.13 -2.04 5.71
N ILE A 159 -0.26 -1.38 6.80
CA ILE A 159 0.19 -1.66 8.16
C ILE A 159 -1.06 -1.81 9.03
N ASP A 160 -1.02 -2.76 9.96
CA ASP A 160 -2.14 -3.03 10.88
C ASP A 160 -2.19 -2.06 12.08
N ASP A 161 -1.17 -1.21 12.25
CA ASP A 161 -1.14 -0.14 13.26
C ASP A 161 -2.22 0.92 12.97
N THR A 162 -2.65 1.58 14.04
CA THR A 162 -3.66 2.65 14.00
C THR A 162 -3.09 4.01 14.36
N ASN A 163 -1.91 4.07 14.99
CA ASN A 163 -1.30 5.30 15.47
C ASN A 163 -0.20 5.75 14.53
N PHE A 164 -0.32 6.97 14.02
CA PHE A 164 0.63 7.52 13.06
C PHE A 164 0.98 8.96 13.38
N THR A 165 2.17 9.35 12.97
CA THR A 165 2.54 10.75 12.83
C THR A 165 2.77 11.04 11.35
N VAL A 166 1.94 11.92 10.77
CA VAL A 166 1.92 12.23 9.34
C VAL A 166 2.11 13.72 9.17
N GLY A 167 3.04 14.09 8.30
CA GLY A 167 3.31 15.49 8.01
C GLY A 167 4.01 15.69 6.68
N THR A 168 4.27 16.95 6.39
CA THR A 168 5.06 17.34 5.23
C THR A 168 6.01 18.46 5.59
N PHE A 169 7.21 18.41 5.03
CA PHE A 169 8.11 19.54 4.96
C PHE A 169 8.02 20.16 3.57
N VAL A 170 7.77 21.46 3.48
CA VAL A 170 7.67 22.17 2.19
C VAL A 170 8.60 23.38 2.20
N LYS A 171 9.29 23.59 1.08
CA LYS A 171 10.19 24.72 0.80
C LYS A 171 9.52 25.71 -0.15
N GLU A 172 10.08 26.91 -0.21
CA GLU A 172 9.74 27.92 -1.22
C GLU A 172 8.25 28.30 -1.26
N ILE A 173 7.57 28.25 -0.11
CA ILE A 173 6.18 28.70 0.00
C ILE A 173 6.17 30.22 0.08
N LEU A 174 5.40 30.86 -0.80
CA LEU A 174 5.24 32.31 -0.75
C LEU A 174 4.43 32.73 0.47
N ASP A 175 5.02 33.61 1.28
CA ASP A 175 4.32 34.19 2.42
C ASP A 175 3.33 35.26 1.96
N LYS A 176 2.09 35.16 2.47
CA LYS A 176 1.04 36.15 2.24
C LYS A 176 1.28 37.44 3.01
N GLN A 177 1.95 37.37 4.17
CA GLN A 177 2.15 38.50 5.08
C GLN A 177 3.33 39.40 4.69
N SER A 178 4.21 38.94 3.80
CA SER A 178 5.33 39.75 3.31
C SER A 178 4.87 40.97 2.53
N LYS A 179 5.68 42.04 2.58
CA LYS A 179 5.30 43.38 2.10
C LYS A 179 4.93 43.36 0.62
N VAL A 180 4.03 44.26 0.22
CA VAL A 180 3.64 44.47 -1.18
C VAL A 180 4.89 44.77 -2.01
N GLY A 181 5.13 44.00 -3.07
CA GLY A 181 6.35 44.09 -3.89
C GLY A 181 7.49 43.15 -3.48
N GLN A 182 7.40 42.49 -2.32
CA GLN A 182 8.36 41.47 -1.88
C GLN A 182 7.74 40.07 -1.99
N LEU A 183 8.51 39.16 -2.60
CA LEU A 183 8.19 37.74 -2.70
C LEU A 183 9.09 36.99 -1.73
N ASP A 184 8.78 37.08 -0.44
CA ASP A 184 9.51 36.32 0.57
C ASP A 184 8.99 34.88 0.56
N THR A 185 9.93 33.94 0.53
CA THR A 185 9.65 32.52 0.63
C THR A 185 9.94 32.01 2.03
N THR A 186 9.16 31.03 2.45
CA THR A 186 9.31 30.36 3.73
C THR A 186 9.42 28.85 3.51
N GLN A 187 9.99 28.19 4.51
CA GLN A 187 10.03 26.74 4.59
C GLN A 187 9.43 26.33 5.93
N LYS A 188 8.60 25.30 5.94
CA LYS A 188 7.85 24.91 7.14
C LYS A 188 7.53 23.43 7.14
N ILE A 189 7.54 22.84 8.34
CA ILE A 189 6.98 21.52 8.61
C ILE A 189 5.51 21.69 9.01
N PHE A 190 4.62 21.01 8.30
CA PHE A 190 3.21 20.89 8.61
C PHE A 190 2.97 19.51 9.19
N LEU A 191 2.56 19.47 10.46
CA LEU A 191 2.23 18.24 11.17
C LEU A 191 0.72 18.08 11.15
N PHE A 192 0.21 17.13 10.36
CA PHE A 192 -1.23 16.97 10.19
C PHE A 192 -1.84 16.04 11.23
N ARG A 193 -1.09 15.02 11.64
CA ARG A 193 -1.50 14.01 12.61
C ARG A 193 -0.31 13.61 13.44
N ASP A 194 -0.50 13.46 14.75
CA ASP A 194 0.57 13.06 15.69
C ASP A 194 -0.01 12.19 16.81
N ASP A 195 -0.47 10.99 16.46
CA ASP A 195 -1.00 10.06 17.46
C ASP A 195 0.12 9.48 18.34
N LEU A 196 1.36 9.51 17.85
CA LEU A 196 2.52 8.99 18.56
C LEU A 196 3.09 10.00 19.57
N GLN A 197 2.62 11.25 19.54
CA GLN A 197 3.11 12.34 20.39
C GLN A 197 4.61 12.57 20.25
N ILE A 198 5.13 12.45 19.04
CA ILE A 198 6.56 12.63 18.75
C ILE A 198 6.87 13.99 18.12
N GLY A 199 5.87 14.87 18.02
CA GLY A 199 6.02 16.23 17.48
C GLY A 199 7.15 17.03 18.12
N GLU A 200 7.43 16.83 19.41
CA GLU A 200 8.52 17.50 20.13
C GLU A 200 9.93 17.09 19.66
N PHE A 201 10.06 15.91 19.05
CA PHE A 201 11.33 15.45 18.47
C PHE A 201 11.50 15.88 17.01
N LEU A 202 10.45 16.44 16.39
CA LEU A 202 10.53 16.93 15.03
C LEU A 202 11.25 18.29 15.02
N PRO A 203 12.25 18.48 14.14
CA PRO A 203 12.91 19.76 14.01
C PRO A 203 11.94 20.81 13.47
N GLU A 204 12.11 22.07 13.87
CA GLU A 204 11.37 23.18 13.23
C GLU A 204 11.85 23.38 11.77
N ASN A 205 13.16 23.20 11.56
CA ASN A 205 13.83 23.34 10.28
C ASN A 205 14.82 22.17 10.07
N PRO A 206 14.73 21.40 8.98
CA PRO A 206 15.63 20.28 8.75
C PRO A 206 17.09 20.68 8.51
N TYR A 207 17.38 21.96 8.20
CA TYR A 207 18.74 22.45 7.99
C TYR A 207 19.43 22.93 9.27
N GLU A 208 18.68 23.11 10.36
CA GLU A 208 19.22 23.57 11.63
C GLU A 208 19.60 22.35 12.50
N LEU A 209 20.88 21.98 12.42
CA LEU A 209 21.47 20.92 13.22
C LEU A 209 21.63 21.38 14.68
N ASN A 210 20.53 21.38 15.43
CA ASN A 210 20.51 21.68 16.87
C ASN A 210 19.85 20.55 17.67
N SER A 211 20.02 19.30 17.22
CA SER A 211 19.38 18.16 17.88
C SER A 211 20.19 17.74 19.13
N GLN A 212 19.64 18.03 20.31
CA GLN A 212 20.10 17.41 21.56
C GLN A 212 19.74 15.92 21.65
N PHE A 213 18.79 15.47 20.80
CA PHE A 213 18.25 14.11 20.79
C PHE A 213 18.66 13.34 19.54
N GLU A 214 19.10 12.10 19.71
CA GLU A 214 19.48 11.20 18.61
C GLU A 214 18.34 10.98 17.60
N ALA A 215 17.10 10.83 18.09
CA ALA A 215 15.93 10.62 17.23
C ALA A 215 15.69 11.82 16.28
N SER A 216 15.84 13.05 16.78
CA SER A 216 15.73 14.26 15.97
C SER A 216 16.81 14.30 14.89
N PHE A 217 18.04 13.91 15.22
CA PHE A 217 19.13 13.80 14.23
C PHE A 217 18.84 12.77 13.14
N GLN A 218 18.36 11.58 13.53
CA GLN A 218 18.01 10.52 12.59
C GLN A 218 16.86 10.94 11.66
N PHE A 219 15.84 11.62 12.20
CA PHE A 219 14.75 12.19 11.42
C PHE A 219 15.24 13.27 10.43
N GLN A 220 16.04 14.23 10.92
CA GLN A 220 16.65 15.28 10.08
C GLN A 220 17.46 14.66 8.94
N THR A 221 18.30 13.68 9.24
CA THR A 221 19.13 12.99 8.25
C THR A 221 18.28 12.32 7.18
N ALA A 222 17.19 11.64 7.57
CA ALA A 222 16.29 11.01 6.61
C ALA A 222 15.55 12.02 5.72
N LEU A 223 15.12 13.17 6.27
CA LEU A 223 14.54 14.25 5.48
C LEU A 223 15.56 14.83 4.48
N LEU A 224 16.76 15.17 4.95
CA LEU A 224 17.81 15.74 4.11
C LEU A 224 18.29 14.76 3.04
N GLU A 225 18.36 13.46 3.34
CA GLU A 225 18.67 12.43 2.36
C GLU A 225 17.57 12.33 1.29
N GLY A 226 16.30 12.28 1.71
CA GLY A 226 15.17 12.24 0.77
C GLY A 226 15.12 13.47 -0.14
N LEU A 227 15.39 14.66 0.42
CA LEU A 227 15.45 15.91 -0.34
C LEU A 227 16.66 15.98 -1.26
N GLY A 228 17.86 15.68 -0.74
CA GLY A 228 19.12 15.86 -1.44
C GLY A 228 19.31 14.88 -2.59
N PHE A 229 18.80 13.66 -2.43
CA PHE A 229 18.91 12.61 -3.44
C PHE A 229 17.61 12.34 -4.21
N ASN A 230 16.55 13.10 -3.94
CA ASN A 230 15.22 12.91 -4.53
C ASN A 230 14.77 11.44 -4.49
N LYS A 231 14.88 10.83 -3.31
CA LYS A 231 14.72 9.38 -3.14
C LYS A 231 13.74 9.07 -2.01
N PHE A 232 12.93 8.05 -2.22
CA PHE A 232 12.15 7.41 -1.16
C PHE A 232 13.06 6.76 -0.11
N ILE A 233 12.81 7.10 1.15
CA ILE A 233 13.53 6.59 2.31
C ILE A 233 12.56 5.84 3.22
N CYS A 234 12.94 4.63 3.62
CA CYS A 234 12.28 3.86 4.67
C CYS A 234 13.37 3.45 5.65
N LYS A 235 13.36 4.01 6.86
CA LYS A 235 14.38 3.79 7.89
C LYS A 235 13.74 3.54 9.23
N GLU A 236 14.41 2.75 10.05
CA GLU A 236 14.05 2.59 11.45
C GLU A 236 14.87 3.56 12.31
N PHE A 237 14.24 4.05 13.37
CA PHE A 237 14.88 4.82 14.43
C PHE A 237 14.27 4.45 15.78
N SER A 238 14.93 4.81 16.88
CA SER A 238 14.45 4.50 18.23
C SER A 238 14.33 5.77 19.07
N ILE A 239 13.24 5.88 19.84
CA ILE A 239 13.09 6.86 20.91
C ILE A 239 12.95 6.07 22.22
N GLY A 240 13.97 6.14 23.07
CA GLY A 240 14.06 5.27 24.25
C GLY A 240 14.13 3.80 23.84
N GLU A 241 13.23 2.97 24.38
CA GLU A 241 13.16 1.53 24.07
C GLU A 241 12.20 1.19 22.90
N ILE A 242 11.51 2.19 22.36
CA ILE A 242 10.49 1.98 21.32
C ILE A 242 11.11 2.22 19.94
N LYS A 243 10.93 1.25 19.04
CA LYS A 243 11.32 1.34 17.63
C LYS A 243 10.21 1.92 16.78
N TYR A 244 10.60 2.84 15.91
CA TYR A 244 9.74 3.52 14.96
C TYR A 244 10.28 3.33 13.55
N SER A 245 9.36 3.33 12.60
CA SER A 245 9.65 3.30 11.17
C SER A 245 9.29 4.66 10.58
N LEU A 246 10.26 5.30 9.94
CA LEU A 246 10.13 6.57 9.24
C LEU A 246 10.11 6.32 7.74
N ILE A 247 9.05 6.81 7.10
CA ILE A 247 8.95 6.91 5.66
C ILE A 247 9.11 8.38 5.27
N CYS A 248 9.97 8.65 4.29
CA CYS A 248 10.09 9.95 3.64
C CYS A 248 9.96 9.76 2.13
N SER A 249 9.05 10.49 1.49
CA SER A 249 8.89 10.51 0.03
C SER A 249 9.03 11.94 -0.48
N PRO A 250 9.87 12.20 -1.50
CA PRO A 250 10.05 13.54 -2.02
C PRO A 250 8.79 14.05 -2.71
N ILE A 251 8.52 15.34 -2.51
CA ILE A 251 7.52 16.08 -3.28
C ILE A 251 8.24 16.54 -4.55
N PRO A 252 7.99 15.90 -5.71
CA PRO A 252 8.62 16.31 -6.95
C PRO A 252 8.19 17.72 -7.29
N ASN A 253 9.04 18.48 -7.97
CA ASN A 253 8.63 19.76 -8.53
C ASN A 253 7.77 19.54 -9.79
N VAL A 254 6.95 20.52 -10.14
CA VAL A 254 6.22 20.56 -11.42
C VAL A 254 7.20 20.56 -12.61
N CYS A 255 8.41 21.11 -12.47
CA CYS A 255 9.46 21.00 -13.49
C CYS A 255 10.32 19.73 -13.31
N GLU A 256 10.50 18.97 -14.40
CA GLU A 256 11.15 17.65 -14.38
C GLU A 256 12.62 17.64 -13.91
N ASN A 257 13.33 18.78 -14.02
CA ASN A 257 14.75 18.90 -13.66
C ASN A 257 15.01 19.76 -12.42
N CYS A 258 13.95 20.13 -11.69
CA CYS A 258 14.07 20.97 -10.51
C CYS A 258 14.22 20.12 -9.24
N PRO A 259 14.91 20.66 -8.22
CA PRO A 259 15.00 19.98 -6.93
C PRO A 259 13.59 19.79 -6.32
N PRO A 260 13.39 18.76 -5.48
CA PRO A 260 12.10 18.52 -4.85
C PRO A 260 11.69 19.70 -3.97
N GLU A 261 10.39 20.05 -4.03
CA GLU A 261 9.79 21.16 -3.28
C GLU A 261 9.62 20.83 -1.79
N GLY A 262 9.78 19.57 -1.41
CA GLY A 262 9.59 19.14 -0.04
C GLY A 262 9.64 17.62 0.14
N ILE A 263 9.15 17.16 1.29
CA ILE A 263 9.01 15.75 1.67
C ILE A 263 7.64 15.53 2.30
N ILE A 264 6.99 14.42 1.96
CA ILE A 264 5.93 13.83 2.76
C ILE A 264 6.57 12.81 3.69
N PHE A 265 6.24 12.85 4.98
CA PHE A 265 6.73 11.85 5.93
C PHE A 265 5.60 11.18 6.71
N CYS A 266 5.83 9.92 7.07
CA CYS A 266 4.94 9.13 7.91
C CYS A 266 5.77 8.32 8.90
N ILE A 267 5.36 8.32 10.17
CA ILE A 267 6.01 7.58 11.25
C ILE A 267 4.97 6.67 11.93
N TYR A 268 5.38 5.46 12.26
CA TYR A 268 4.57 4.42 12.90
C TYR A 268 5.46 3.45 13.68
N LYS A 269 4.88 2.58 14.51
CA LYS A 269 5.64 1.68 15.39
C LYS A 269 5.97 0.35 14.71
N ASN A 270 7.14 -0.19 15.05
CA ASN A 270 7.51 -1.60 14.90
C ASN A 270 7.25 -2.22 13.51
N CYS A 271 7.84 -1.66 12.45
CA CYS A 271 7.76 -2.29 11.13
C CYS A 271 9.11 -2.34 10.42
N GLU A 272 9.58 -3.57 10.20
CA GLU A 272 10.89 -3.81 9.60
C GLU A 272 10.95 -3.50 8.10
N LYS A 273 9.80 -3.49 7.41
CA LYS A 273 9.77 -3.37 5.94
C LYS A 273 8.56 -2.61 5.43
N CYS A 274 8.84 -1.55 4.67
CA CYS A 274 7.83 -0.85 3.89
C CYS A 274 7.27 -1.72 2.74
N SER A 275 5.99 -1.52 2.41
CA SER A 275 5.36 -2.16 1.25
C SER A 275 6.04 -1.76 -0.05
N VAL A 276 6.21 -2.69 -1.00
CA VAL A 276 6.99 -2.47 -2.25
C VAL A 276 6.40 -1.36 -3.13
N ASP A 277 5.09 -1.16 -3.05
CA ASP A 277 4.33 -0.17 -3.84
C ASP A 277 4.23 1.21 -3.19
N ILE A 278 4.71 1.38 -1.94
CA ILE A 278 4.43 2.62 -1.20
C ILE A 278 5.14 3.84 -1.79
N ASP A 279 6.33 3.65 -2.35
CA ASP A 279 7.09 4.71 -3.01
C ASP A 279 6.25 5.32 -4.16
N SER A 280 5.72 4.46 -5.03
CA SER A 280 4.88 4.90 -6.15
C SER A 280 3.59 5.59 -5.69
N VAL A 281 2.96 5.11 -4.62
CA VAL A 281 1.75 5.71 -4.07
C VAL A 281 2.03 7.10 -3.48
N LEU A 282 3.07 7.23 -2.66
CA LEU A 282 3.45 8.52 -2.07
C LEU A 282 3.96 9.51 -3.10
N LEU A 283 4.60 9.05 -4.17
CA LEU A 283 4.97 9.90 -5.31
C LEU A 283 3.74 10.53 -5.98
N ILE A 284 2.62 9.79 -6.08
CA ILE A 284 1.36 10.35 -6.60
C ILE A 284 0.85 11.45 -5.67
N PHE A 285 0.77 11.20 -4.37
CA PHE A 285 0.40 12.24 -3.39
C PHE A 285 1.35 13.44 -3.44
N GLY A 286 2.66 13.21 -3.61
CA GLY A 286 3.66 14.25 -3.81
C GLY A 286 3.38 15.12 -5.03
N ARG A 287 3.01 14.52 -6.17
CA ARG A 287 2.63 15.29 -7.38
C ARG A 287 1.37 16.11 -7.18
N ILE A 288 0.36 15.55 -6.50
CA ILE A 288 -0.88 16.27 -6.18
C ILE A 288 -0.55 17.48 -5.28
N LEU A 289 0.32 17.28 -4.29
CA LEU A 289 0.76 18.33 -3.38
C LEU A 289 1.57 19.43 -4.08
N SER A 290 2.52 19.07 -4.94
CA SER A 290 3.31 20.04 -5.73
C SER A 290 2.41 20.88 -6.64
N ASN A 291 1.44 20.26 -7.33
CA ASN A 291 0.46 21.01 -8.13
C ASN A 291 -0.33 21.99 -7.27
N TRP A 292 -0.75 21.58 -6.07
CA TRP A 292 -1.46 22.47 -5.16
C TRP A 292 -0.58 23.64 -4.69
N ILE A 293 0.66 23.36 -4.26
CA ILE A 293 1.63 24.38 -3.81
C ILE A 293 1.95 25.37 -4.94
N SER A 294 2.18 24.87 -6.16
CA SER A 294 2.43 25.69 -7.35
C SER A 294 1.29 26.66 -7.61
N ARG A 295 0.03 26.17 -7.56
CA ARG A 295 -1.16 27.00 -7.73
C ARG A 295 -1.34 28.02 -6.62
N TYR A 296 -1.10 27.63 -5.38
CA TYR A 296 -1.12 28.54 -4.24
C TYR A 296 -0.10 29.68 -4.43
N ASN A 297 1.14 29.34 -4.78
CA ASN A 297 2.21 30.31 -5.02
C ASN A 297 1.87 31.27 -6.18
N ASP A 298 1.32 30.75 -7.29
CA ASP A 298 0.86 31.60 -8.39
C ASP A 298 -0.25 32.56 -7.96
N CYS A 299 -1.18 32.09 -7.12
CA CYS A 299 -2.25 32.91 -6.56
C CYS A 299 -1.69 34.08 -5.74
N VAL A 300 -0.82 33.80 -4.76
CA VAL A 300 -0.18 34.82 -3.91
C VAL A 300 0.64 35.80 -4.74
N ARG A 301 1.37 35.32 -5.75
CA ARG A 301 2.16 36.16 -6.66
C ARG A 301 1.27 37.12 -7.45
N ASN A 302 0.15 36.65 -7.97
CA ASN A 302 -0.78 37.47 -8.75
C ASN A 302 -1.48 38.51 -7.88
N GLU A 303 -1.93 38.14 -6.68
CA GLU A 303 -2.55 39.06 -5.72
C GLU A 303 -1.60 40.23 -5.37
N LYS A 304 -0.31 39.93 -5.12
CA LYS A 304 0.69 40.96 -4.85
C LYS A 304 0.97 41.86 -6.06
N LYS A 305 0.96 41.31 -7.29
CA LYS A 305 1.11 42.09 -8.53
C LYS A 305 -0.06 43.05 -8.76
N MET A 306 -1.30 42.61 -8.51
CA MET A 306 -2.49 43.47 -8.65
C MET A 306 -2.46 44.62 -7.64
N LYS A 307 -2.10 44.35 -6.37
CA LYS A 307 -1.92 45.41 -5.36
C LYS A 307 -0.84 46.43 -5.72
N LEU A 308 0.20 46.04 -6.47
CA LEU A 308 1.20 46.96 -7.00
C LEU A 308 0.65 47.85 -8.12
N SER A 309 -0.13 47.28 -9.06
CA SER A 309 -0.73 48.06 -10.15
C SER A 309 -1.77 49.06 -9.66
N ASP A 310 -2.55 48.70 -8.64
CA ASP A 310 -3.56 49.56 -8.05
C ASP A 310 -2.93 50.74 -7.29
N ASN A 311 -1.77 50.54 -6.65
CA ASN A 311 -1.02 51.62 -6.01
C ASN A 311 -0.41 52.64 -7.00
N HIS A 312 -0.26 52.28 -8.27
CA HIS A 312 0.26 53.17 -9.31
C HIS A 312 -0.83 53.90 -10.11
N THR A 313 -2.11 53.59 -9.88
CA THR A 313 -3.23 54.28 -10.51
C THR A 313 -3.98 55.10 -9.44
N HIS A 314 -3.95 56.43 -9.60
CA HIS A 314 -4.55 57.47 -8.74
C HIS A 314 -3.63 58.26 -7.80
N LYS A 315 -2.41 58.60 -8.23
CA LYS A 315 -2.00 59.99 -8.01
C LYS A 315 -2.74 60.83 -9.05
N LYS A 316 -3.93 61.35 -8.71
CA LYS A 316 -4.53 62.46 -9.47
C LYS A 316 -3.40 63.47 -9.65
N VAL A 317 -3.01 63.73 -10.90
CA VAL A 317 -2.11 64.84 -11.18
C VAL A 317 -2.82 66.06 -10.63
N GLU A 318 -2.34 66.61 -9.51
CA GLU A 318 -2.76 67.91 -9.06
C GLU A 318 -2.32 68.89 -10.15
N ILE A 319 -3.24 69.19 -11.04
CA ILE A 319 -3.04 70.22 -12.05
C ILE A 319 -2.81 71.52 -11.24
N PRO A 320 -1.64 72.16 -11.36
CA PRO A 320 -1.38 73.42 -10.65
C PRO A 320 -2.50 74.40 -10.94
N LYS A 321 -2.93 75.15 -9.91
CA LYS A 321 -4.08 76.07 -10.01
C LYS A 321 -3.96 77.04 -11.20
N GLU A 322 -2.74 77.43 -11.54
CA GLU A 322 -2.45 78.30 -12.68
C GLU A 322 -2.89 77.69 -14.02
N VAL A 323 -2.75 76.37 -14.19
CA VAL A 323 -3.16 75.65 -15.40
C VAL A 323 -4.68 75.48 -15.46
N THR A 324 -5.33 75.33 -14.30
CA THR A 324 -6.79 75.26 -14.22
C THR A 324 -7.43 76.61 -14.54
N GLU A 325 -6.88 77.71 -14.04
CA GLU A 325 -7.33 79.07 -14.35
C GLU A 325 -7.15 79.44 -15.85
N LEU A 326 -6.08 78.96 -16.49
CA LEU A 326 -5.85 79.16 -17.92
C LEU A 326 -6.87 78.40 -18.78
N LEU A 327 -7.23 77.18 -18.39
CA LEU A 327 -8.23 76.37 -19.10
C LEU A 327 -9.65 76.94 -18.96
N GLU A 328 -9.98 77.56 -17.82
CA GLU A 328 -11.26 78.24 -17.61
C GLU A 328 -11.34 79.56 -18.40
N LYS A 329 -10.24 80.30 -18.52
CA LYS A 329 -10.15 81.49 -19.39
C LYS A 329 -10.29 81.15 -20.88
N GLN A 330 -9.80 79.99 -21.32
CA GLN A 330 -9.97 79.56 -22.72
C GLN A 330 -11.39 79.08 -23.05
N LYS A 331 -12.19 78.68 -22.06
CA LYS A 331 -13.59 78.28 -22.26
C LYS A 331 -14.60 79.43 -22.20
N SER A 332 -14.16 80.59 -21.71
CA SER A 332 -15.00 81.78 -21.52
C SER A 332 -14.83 82.85 -22.61
N ASN A 333 -13.93 82.61 -23.56
CA ASN A 333 -13.86 83.29 -24.86
C ASN A 333 -14.32 82.31 -25.94
#